data_AF-A0A372E4Z2-F1
#
_entry.id   AF-A0A372E4Z2-F1
#
_cell.length_a   1.000
_cell.length_b   1.000
_cell.length_c   1.000
_cell.angle_alpha   90.00
_cell.angle_beta   90.00
_cell.angle_gamma   90.00
#
_symmetry.space_group_name_H-M   'P 1'
#
loop_
_entity.id
_entity.type
_entity.pdbx_description
1 polymer ?
#
loop_
_entity_poly.entity_id
_entity_poly.type
_entity_poly.pdbx_seq_one_letter_code
_entity_poly.pdbx_strand_id
1 'polypeptide(L)'
;MANQATPGAVANTYVRYLLTKAGLAAGGLATRGADNQWEATLAFFGNKCAYTGEDLTGKPIDKDHAIALNRVSGGLHVFGNVVPSTPKANAQKSGQRYDDFLRSKGEKFDSIAHLTDEQREAAIARIEAFMQQARPDGLLKPHPELLAFYETQYQKAKELCATGAQELEELLNKLNLAAAPLPSDAAAADEATLDLPSVEQFELEETGADNLPEAYRQIQARSYEMNVGAYAQAVFAQLFADGTIAKFLPNLTYREDLCTFALKLSFPPLITRRQDAPTRYYATPYRHNGTEYYLCSQWYERNRESLSNWLTEMVFAQRA
;
A
#
# COMPACT_ATOMS: atom_id res chain seq x y z
N MET A 1 -11.43 9.37 14.46
CA MET A 1 -11.32 10.56 13.60
C MET A 1 -10.34 10.24 12.49
N ALA A 2 -10.83 9.93 11.29
CA ALA A 2 -9.95 9.85 10.12
C ALA A 2 -9.46 11.28 9.86
N ASN A 3 -8.15 11.51 10.00
CA ASN A 3 -7.56 12.81 9.66
C ASN A 3 -7.84 13.05 8.17
N GLN A 4 -8.51 14.16 7.84
CA GLN A 4 -8.67 14.58 6.45
C GLN A 4 -7.30 14.56 5.74
N ALA A 5 -7.27 13.98 4.54
CA ALA A 5 -6.07 13.94 3.73
C ALA A 5 -5.69 15.38 3.32
N THR A 6 -4.72 15.97 4.02
CA THR A 6 -4.16 17.28 3.67
C THR A 6 -2.98 17.11 2.71
N PRO A 7 -2.64 18.14 1.89
CA PRO A 7 -1.41 18.11 1.09
C PRO A 7 -0.15 17.81 1.92
N GLY A 8 -0.12 18.26 3.18
CA GLY A 8 0.97 17.95 4.11
C GLY A 8 1.00 16.47 4.52
N ALA A 9 -0.15 15.83 4.74
CA ALA A 9 -0.23 14.40 5.05
C ALA A 9 0.23 13.53 3.86
N VAL A 10 -0.18 13.88 2.64
CA VAL A 10 0.27 13.23 1.40
C VAL A 10 1.78 13.40 1.23
N ALA A 11 2.29 14.64 1.33
CA ALA A 11 3.70 14.91 1.18
C ALA A 11 4.57 14.22 2.24
N ASN A 12 4.11 14.13 3.49
CA ASN A 12 4.81 13.37 4.53
C ASN A 12 4.84 11.87 4.24
N THR A 13 3.75 11.31 3.70
CA THR A 13 3.68 9.90 3.30
C THR A 13 4.65 9.62 2.15
N TYR A 14 4.69 10.50 1.15
CA TYR A 14 5.64 10.41 0.03
C TYR A 14 7.10 10.47 0.52
N VAL A 15 7.44 11.39 1.43
CA VAL A 15 8.78 11.44 2.02
C VAL A 15 9.12 10.15 2.78
N ARG A 16 8.18 9.60 3.56
CA ARG A 16 8.39 8.33 4.28
C ARG A 16 8.63 7.16 3.33
N TYR A 17 7.92 7.13 2.20
CA TYR A 17 8.18 6.17 1.13
C TYR A 17 9.63 6.29 0.62
N LEU A 18 10.07 7.50 0.28
CA LEU A 18 11.45 7.73 -0.20
C LEU A 18 12.51 7.35 0.84
N LEU A 19 12.32 7.70 2.11
CA LEU A 19 13.21 7.31 3.21
C LEU A 19 13.25 5.79 3.40
N THR A 20 12.13 5.11 3.23
CA THR A 20 12.06 3.64 3.28
C THR A 20 12.83 3.03 2.11
N LYS A 21 12.66 3.56 0.89
CA LYS A 21 13.43 3.11 -0.29
C LYS A 21 14.94 3.34 -0.11
N ALA A 22 15.33 4.50 0.42
CA ALA A 22 16.73 4.78 0.74
C ALA A 22 17.28 3.81 1.80
N GLY A 23 16.49 3.50 2.83
CA GLY A 23 16.85 2.50 3.83
C GLY A 23 17.05 1.11 3.22
N LEU A 24 16.13 0.66 2.36
CA LEU A 24 16.25 -0.62 1.64
C LEU A 24 17.51 -0.67 0.77
N ALA A 25 17.79 0.39 0.01
CA ALA A 25 19.01 0.49 -0.80
C ALA A 25 20.29 0.46 0.06
N ALA A 26 20.19 0.92 1.31
CA ALA A 26 21.29 0.93 2.27
C ALA A 26 21.31 -0.29 3.22
N GLY A 27 20.63 -1.39 2.84
CA GLY A 27 20.67 -2.69 3.52
C GLY A 27 19.41 -3.08 4.30
N GLY A 28 18.48 -2.15 4.54
CA GLY A 28 17.20 -2.40 5.20
C GLY A 28 17.30 -2.94 6.63
N LEU A 29 16.22 -3.59 7.08
CA LEU A 29 16.13 -4.33 8.34
C LEU A 29 15.66 -5.77 8.04
N ALA A 30 16.55 -6.74 8.20
CA ALA A 30 16.21 -8.15 8.09
C ALA A 30 15.46 -8.61 9.36
N THR A 31 14.31 -9.26 9.18
CA THR A 31 13.43 -9.68 10.30
C THR A 31 13.17 -11.17 10.34
N ARG A 32 13.84 -11.95 9.47
CA ARG A 32 13.67 -13.40 9.32
C ARG A 32 15.00 -14.03 8.91
N GLY A 33 15.15 -15.32 9.19
CA GLY A 33 16.32 -16.10 8.79
C GLY A 33 17.51 -15.93 9.72
N ALA A 34 18.68 -16.44 9.30
CA ALA A 34 19.92 -16.42 10.09
C ALA A 34 20.40 -14.99 10.41
N ASP A 35 20.05 -14.02 9.56
CA ASP A 35 20.40 -12.61 9.72
C ASP A 35 19.27 -11.79 10.37
N ASN A 36 18.54 -12.36 11.33
CA ASN A 36 17.43 -11.66 12.00
C ASN A 36 17.95 -10.49 12.87
N GLN A 37 18.11 -9.34 12.24
CA GLN A 37 18.58 -8.11 12.86
C GLN A 37 17.63 -7.58 13.93
N TRP A 38 16.33 -7.90 13.85
CA TRP A 38 15.38 -7.52 14.91
C TRP A 38 15.61 -8.27 16.22
N GLU A 39 15.92 -9.57 16.15
CA GLU A 39 16.32 -10.33 17.35
C GLU A 39 17.64 -9.81 17.93
N ALA A 40 18.61 -9.47 17.07
CA ALA A 40 19.86 -8.84 17.52
C ALA A 40 19.62 -7.50 18.22
N THR A 41 18.69 -6.67 17.71
CA THR A 41 18.24 -5.44 18.36
C THR A 41 17.66 -5.74 19.75
N LEU A 42 16.71 -6.68 19.86
CA LEU A 42 16.10 -7.04 21.14
C LEU A 42 17.15 -7.54 22.15
N ALA A 43 18.09 -8.37 21.69
CA ALA A 43 19.19 -8.88 22.51
C ALA A 43 20.09 -7.75 23.01
N PHE A 44 20.47 -6.79 22.15
CA PHE A 44 21.27 -5.62 22.55
C PHE A 44 20.57 -4.79 23.64
N PHE A 45 19.27 -4.58 23.49
CA PHE A 45 18.48 -3.85 24.48
C PHE A 45 18.08 -4.71 25.70
N GLY A 46 18.37 -6.02 25.68
CA GLY A 46 18.07 -6.96 26.76
C GLY A 46 16.57 -7.13 26.99
N ASN A 47 15.79 -7.18 25.91
CA ASN A 47 14.31 -7.21 25.94
C ASN A 47 13.69 -6.07 26.76
N LYS A 48 14.31 -4.89 26.72
CA LYS A 48 13.80 -3.68 27.39
C LYS A 48 13.51 -2.60 26.38
N CYS A 49 12.57 -1.73 26.72
CA CYS A 49 12.29 -0.51 25.98
C CYS A 49 13.56 0.36 25.92
N ALA A 50 13.96 0.77 24.72
CA ALA A 50 15.13 1.61 24.49
C ALA A 50 15.02 2.98 25.18
N TYR A 51 13.80 3.47 25.41
CA TYR A 51 13.57 4.77 26.02
C TYR A 51 13.33 4.69 27.52
N THR A 52 12.47 3.77 27.96
CA THR A 52 12.02 3.72 29.37
C THR A 52 12.79 2.71 30.22
N GLY A 53 13.52 1.77 29.60
CA GLY A 53 14.18 0.66 30.30
C GLY A 53 13.23 -0.42 30.84
N GLU A 54 11.93 -0.26 30.61
CA GLU A 54 10.89 -1.20 31.01
C GLU A 54 11.09 -2.56 30.33
N ASP A 55 10.89 -3.65 31.07
CA ASP A 55 10.91 -5.01 30.53
C ASP A 55 9.72 -5.24 29.57
N LEU A 56 10.03 -5.74 28.38
CA LEU A 56 9.10 -5.98 27.28
C LEU A 56 8.67 -7.45 27.15
N THR A 57 9.18 -8.35 27.98
CA THR A 57 8.88 -9.78 27.91
C THR A 57 7.38 -10.02 28.10
N GLY A 58 6.74 -10.64 27.11
CA GLY A 58 5.30 -10.92 27.14
C GLY A 58 4.39 -9.68 26.98
N LYS A 59 4.94 -8.53 26.59
CA LYS A 59 4.18 -7.28 26.35
C LYS A 59 4.18 -6.92 24.86
N PRO A 60 3.24 -6.07 24.40
CA PRO A 60 3.30 -5.47 23.08
C PRO A 60 4.60 -4.68 22.89
N ILE A 61 5.27 -4.88 21.77
CA ILE A 61 6.54 -4.22 21.41
C ILE A 61 6.35 -3.51 20.08
N ASP A 62 6.68 -2.21 20.07
CA ASP A 62 6.75 -1.44 18.83
C ASP A 62 8.19 -1.40 18.30
N LYS A 63 8.29 -1.41 16.97
CA LYS A 63 9.52 -1.13 16.23
C LYS A 63 9.56 0.36 15.93
N ASP A 64 10.18 1.16 16.79
CA ASP A 64 10.29 2.61 16.59
C ASP A 64 11.61 2.98 15.90
N HIS A 65 11.61 4.07 15.14
CA HIS A 65 12.79 4.67 14.53
C HIS A 65 13.38 5.71 15.48
N ALA A 66 14.54 5.41 16.06
CA ALA A 66 15.23 6.32 16.98
C ALA A 66 15.44 7.71 16.36
N ILE A 67 15.92 7.76 15.12
CA ILE A 67 15.84 8.94 14.25
C ILE A 67 14.58 8.79 13.41
N ALA A 68 13.64 9.72 13.58
CA ALA A 68 12.33 9.64 12.95
C ALA A 68 12.39 9.63 11.41
N LEU A 69 11.52 8.82 10.79
CA LEU A 69 11.28 8.78 9.35
C LEU A 69 10.54 10.05 8.88
N ASN A 70 11.24 11.18 8.81
CA ASN A 70 10.70 12.44 8.33
C ASN A 70 11.78 13.28 7.62
N ARG A 71 11.35 14.32 6.91
CA ARG A 71 12.24 15.21 6.13
C ARG A 71 13.24 16.01 6.98
N VAL A 72 12.94 16.25 8.25
CA VAL A 72 13.76 17.10 9.14
C VAL A 72 14.93 16.29 9.71
N SER A 73 14.66 15.08 10.18
CA SER A 73 15.65 14.20 10.80
C SER A 73 16.31 13.25 9.80
N GLY A 74 15.65 12.95 8.69
CA GLY A 74 16.18 12.08 7.63
C GLY A 74 16.43 10.62 8.06
N GLY A 75 15.74 10.16 9.12
CA GLY A 75 15.90 8.79 9.61
C GLY A 75 15.46 7.77 8.56
N LEU A 76 16.02 6.56 8.64
CA LEU A 76 15.82 5.49 7.66
C LEU A 76 15.28 4.20 8.32
N HIS A 77 14.57 3.37 7.55
CA HIS A 77 14.15 2.04 8.01
C HIS A 77 15.29 1.03 7.82
N VAL A 78 16.27 1.04 8.72
CA VAL A 78 17.46 0.18 8.67
C VAL A 78 17.85 -0.36 10.03
N PHE A 79 18.62 -1.46 10.03
CA PHE A 79 19.32 -1.91 11.23
C PHE A 79 20.20 -0.79 11.81
N GLY A 80 20.16 -0.65 13.13
CA GLY A 80 20.77 0.46 13.86
C GLY A 80 19.83 1.61 14.16
N ASN A 81 18.84 1.90 13.31
CA ASN A 81 17.86 2.96 13.59
C ASN A 81 16.56 2.46 14.21
N VAL A 82 16.23 1.19 13.99
CA VAL A 82 15.02 0.57 14.56
C VAL A 82 15.32 0.01 15.96
N VAL A 83 14.59 0.48 16.96
CA VAL A 83 14.77 0.15 18.39
C VAL A 83 13.45 -0.34 19.00
N PRO A 84 13.50 -1.14 20.08
CA PRO A 84 12.30 -1.62 20.74
C PRO A 84 11.75 -0.56 21.69
N SER A 85 10.44 -0.33 21.64
CA SER A 85 9.77 0.62 22.51
C SER A 85 8.44 0.09 23.01
N THR A 86 7.95 0.66 24.11
CA THR A 86 6.55 0.47 24.50
C THR A 86 5.66 1.31 23.57
N PRO A 87 4.43 0.86 23.27
CA PRO A 87 3.51 1.64 22.44
C PRO A 87 3.26 3.06 22.96
N LYS A 88 3.22 3.21 24.29
CA LYS A 88 3.04 4.51 24.94
C LYS A 88 4.23 5.45 24.68
N ALA A 89 5.46 4.97 24.86
CA ALA A 89 6.65 5.78 24.61
C ALA A 89 6.80 6.13 23.12
N ASN A 90 6.53 5.17 22.23
CA ASN A 90 6.51 5.40 20.78
C ASN A 90 5.53 6.50 20.37
N ALA A 91 4.28 6.43 20.85
CA ALA A 91 3.25 7.42 20.58
C ALA A 91 3.64 8.83 21.08
N GLN A 92 4.27 8.92 22.25
CA GLN A 92 4.70 10.21 22.83
C GLN A 92 5.91 10.80 22.13
N LYS A 93 6.88 9.97 21.75
CA LYS A 93 8.02 10.40 20.92
C LYS A 93 7.53 10.92 19.58
N SER A 94 6.62 10.19 18.93
CA SER A 94 6.04 10.57 17.64
C SER A 94 7.15 10.88 16.62
N GLY A 95 7.08 12.03 15.95
CA GLY A 95 8.07 12.46 14.95
C GLY A 95 9.38 13.03 15.51
N GLN A 96 9.63 12.99 16.82
CA GLN A 96 10.85 13.52 17.43
C GLN A 96 12.02 12.55 17.29
N ARG A 97 13.25 13.08 17.39
CA ARG A 97 14.45 12.27 17.55
C ARG A 97 14.49 11.68 18.97
N TYR A 98 15.14 10.53 19.13
CA TYR A 98 15.21 9.79 20.40
C TYR A 98 15.73 10.65 21.56
N ASP A 99 16.74 11.49 21.32
CA ASP A 99 17.37 12.30 22.35
C ASP A 99 16.54 13.55 22.68
N ASP A 100 15.91 14.18 21.70
CA ASP A 100 14.93 15.25 21.93
C ASP A 100 13.79 14.74 22.82
N PHE A 101 13.30 13.53 22.53
CA PHE A 101 12.28 12.88 23.36
C PHE A 101 12.79 12.56 24.76
N LEU A 102 13.97 11.94 24.90
CA LEU A 102 14.53 11.59 26.21
C LEU A 102 14.87 12.81 27.06
N ARG A 103 15.17 13.96 26.46
CA ARG A 103 15.37 15.24 27.17
C ARG A 103 14.08 16.03 27.39
N SER A 104 12.96 15.59 26.81
CA SER A 104 11.67 16.26 26.98
C SER A 104 11.08 16.06 28.38
N LYS A 105 10.41 17.11 28.86
CA LYS A 105 9.75 17.17 30.18
C LYS A 105 8.30 17.64 30.03
N GLY A 106 7.43 17.28 30.98
CA GLY A 106 6.02 17.67 31.03
C GLY A 106 5.05 16.49 30.95
N GLU A 107 3.76 16.76 31.19
CA GLU A 107 2.69 15.75 31.31
C GLU A 107 2.54 14.87 30.07
N LYS A 108 2.79 15.43 28.88
CA LYS A 108 2.78 14.69 27.61
C LYS A 108 3.77 13.52 27.59
N PHE A 109 4.85 13.60 28.37
CA PHE A 109 5.97 12.66 28.34
C PHE A 109 6.02 11.80 29.62
N ASP A 110 4.86 11.45 30.15
CA ASP A 110 4.76 10.67 31.39
C ASP A 110 5.39 9.26 31.29
N SER A 111 5.56 8.70 30.08
CA SER A 111 6.23 7.41 29.88
C SER A 111 7.70 7.41 30.32
N ILE A 112 8.35 8.58 30.30
CA ILE A 112 9.75 8.76 30.72
C ILE A 112 9.85 9.62 31.98
N ALA A 113 8.75 10.12 32.55
CA ALA A 113 8.76 11.02 33.70
C ALA A 113 9.39 10.44 34.96
N HIS A 114 9.41 9.10 35.10
CA HIS A 114 10.04 8.40 36.22
C HIS A 114 11.57 8.33 36.13
N LEU A 115 12.16 8.67 34.97
CA LEU A 115 13.61 8.63 34.77
C LEU A 115 14.28 9.92 35.23
N THR A 116 15.41 9.79 35.93
CA THR A 116 16.31 10.91 36.23
C THR A 116 17.02 11.42 34.98
N ASP A 117 17.60 12.61 35.04
CA ASP A 117 18.35 13.18 33.92
C ASP A 117 19.58 12.29 33.57
N GLU A 118 20.24 11.69 34.57
CA GLU A 118 21.34 10.74 34.34
C GLU A 118 20.87 9.46 33.64
N GLN A 119 19.69 8.94 34.01
CA GLN A 119 19.12 7.76 33.36
C GLN A 119 18.72 8.04 31.91
N ARG A 120 18.23 9.25 31.63
CA ARG A 120 17.90 9.70 30.27
C ARG A 120 19.16 9.81 29.40
N GLU A 121 20.22 10.43 29.90
CA GLU A 121 21.50 10.51 29.17
C GLU A 121 22.15 9.13 29.01
N ALA A 122 22.02 8.23 29.99
CA ALA A 122 22.47 6.84 29.83
C ALA A 122 21.69 6.08 28.74
N ALA A 123 20.38 6.30 28.63
CA ALA A 123 19.57 5.73 27.55
C ALA A 123 19.96 6.30 26.17
N ILE A 124 20.22 7.61 26.08
CA ILE A 124 20.75 8.27 24.88
C ILE A 124 22.07 7.62 24.46
N ALA A 125 23.03 7.53 25.37
CA ALA A 125 24.34 6.92 25.10
C ALA A 125 24.23 5.46 24.66
N ARG A 126 23.28 4.70 25.23
CA ARG A 126 23.01 3.31 24.83
C ARG A 126 22.45 3.21 23.41
N ILE A 127 21.53 4.09 23.04
CA ILE A 127 20.97 4.16 21.67
C ILE A 127 22.07 4.57 20.68
N GLU A 128 22.93 5.50 21.05
CA GLU A 128 24.08 5.92 20.23
C GLU A 128 25.10 4.80 20.04
N ALA A 129 25.41 4.05 21.10
CA ALA A 129 26.27 2.89 21.01
C ALA A 129 25.69 1.82 20.09
N PHE A 130 24.37 1.57 20.16
CA PHE A 130 23.69 0.67 19.23
C PHE A 130 23.81 1.13 17.79
N MET A 131 23.49 2.40 17.51
CA MET A 131 23.60 2.99 16.17
C MET A 131 25.03 2.88 15.62
N GLN A 132 26.04 3.19 16.43
CA GLN A 132 27.44 3.13 16.02
C GLN A 132 27.93 1.69 15.78
N GLN A 133 27.48 0.72 16.60
CA GLN A 133 27.81 -0.69 16.43
C GLN A 133 27.14 -1.27 15.17
N ALA A 134 25.87 -0.93 14.94
CA ALA A 134 25.10 -1.43 13.81
C ALA A 134 25.49 -0.76 12.49
N ARG A 135 25.81 0.54 12.53
CA ARG A 135 26.09 1.42 11.37
C ARG A 135 27.37 2.24 11.57
N PRO A 136 28.55 1.58 11.62
CA PRO A 136 29.82 2.29 11.78
C PRO A 136 30.18 3.15 10.57
N ASP A 137 29.52 2.92 9.43
CA ASP A 137 29.63 3.69 8.19
C ASP A 137 29.05 5.12 8.30
N GLY A 138 28.35 5.44 9.40
CA GLY A 138 27.83 6.78 9.64
C GLY A 138 26.57 7.11 8.84
N LEU A 139 25.89 6.11 8.25
CA LEU A 139 24.65 6.32 7.46
C LEU A 139 23.60 7.13 8.23
N LEU A 140 23.51 6.93 9.55
CA LEU A 140 22.51 7.55 10.40
C LEU A 140 22.86 8.99 10.82
N LYS A 141 23.98 9.54 10.33
CA LYS A 141 24.29 10.95 10.51
C LYS A 141 23.48 11.78 9.51
N PRO A 142 22.95 12.95 9.93
CA PRO A 142 22.21 13.82 9.01
C PRO A 142 23.13 14.28 7.87
N HIS A 143 22.71 14.05 6.63
CA HIS A 143 23.42 14.51 5.44
C HIS A 143 22.70 15.71 4.83
N PRO A 144 23.28 16.93 4.82
CA PRO A 144 22.59 18.14 4.38
C PRO A 144 21.96 18.03 2.98
N GLU A 145 22.65 17.40 2.04
CA GLU A 145 22.12 17.22 0.67
C GLU A 145 20.90 16.28 0.64
N LEU A 146 20.87 15.23 1.47
CA LEU A 146 19.71 14.33 1.53
C LEU A 146 18.53 15.04 2.19
N LEU A 147 18.76 15.80 3.27
CA LEU A 147 17.70 16.58 3.92
C LEU A 147 17.11 17.62 2.96
N ALA A 148 17.96 18.34 2.21
CA ALA A 148 17.52 19.28 1.19
C ALA A 148 16.75 18.57 0.05
N PHE A 149 17.19 17.38 -0.35
CA PHE A 149 16.45 16.56 -1.31
C PHE A 149 15.05 16.20 -0.78
N TYR A 150 14.93 15.68 0.45
CA TYR A 150 13.63 15.32 1.01
C TYR A 150 12.71 16.52 1.19
N GLU A 151 13.24 17.69 1.58
CA GLU A 151 12.48 18.94 1.63
C GLU A 151 11.96 19.32 0.24
N THR A 152 12.81 19.21 -0.78
CA THR A 152 12.42 19.50 -2.17
C THR A 152 11.29 18.58 -2.64
N GLN A 153 11.38 17.28 -2.35
CA GLN A 153 10.35 16.30 -2.69
C GLN A 153 9.04 16.55 -1.91
N TYR A 154 9.13 16.96 -0.65
CA TYR A 154 7.98 17.36 0.15
C TYR A 154 7.22 18.54 -0.48
N GLN A 155 7.93 19.59 -0.90
CA GLN A 155 7.30 20.75 -1.54
C GLN A 155 6.68 20.37 -2.90
N LYS A 156 7.36 19.57 -3.72
CA LYS A 156 6.81 19.07 -4.99
C LYS A 156 5.51 18.28 -4.80
N ALA A 157 5.44 17.41 -3.80
CA ALA A 157 4.22 16.65 -3.51
C ALA A 157 3.07 17.56 -3.07
N LYS A 158 3.35 18.60 -2.27
CA LYS A 158 2.35 19.60 -1.90
C LYS A 158 1.84 20.39 -3.09
N GLU A 159 2.75 20.81 -3.98
CA GLU A 159 2.41 21.54 -5.19
C GLU A 159 1.55 20.69 -6.12
N LEU A 160 1.91 19.41 -6.32
CA LEU A 160 1.11 18.45 -7.09
C LEU A 160 -0.32 18.32 -6.55
N CYS A 161 -0.48 18.23 -5.22
CA CYS A 161 -1.81 18.18 -4.60
C CYS A 161 -2.59 19.48 -4.85
N ALA A 162 -1.94 20.63 -4.77
CA ALA A 162 -2.59 21.92 -4.99
C ALA A 162 -3.02 22.08 -6.45
N THR A 163 -2.16 21.75 -7.41
CA THR A 163 -2.47 21.77 -8.84
C THR A 163 -3.61 20.80 -9.16
N GLY A 164 -3.54 19.56 -8.68
CA GLY A 164 -4.60 18.57 -8.91
C GLY A 164 -5.95 18.98 -8.30
N ALA A 165 -5.95 19.63 -7.14
CA ALA A 165 -7.17 20.17 -6.55
C ALA A 165 -7.78 21.29 -7.41
N GLN A 166 -6.96 22.21 -7.91
CA GLN A 166 -7.41 23.27 -8.82
C GLN A 166 -7.96 22.69 -10.13
N GLU A 167 -7.24 21.75 -10.76
CA GLU A 167 -7.69 21.09 -11.99
C GLU A 167 -9.03 20.36 -11.80
N LEU A 168 -9.21 19.71 -10.64
CA LEU A 168 -10.46 19.06 -10.28
C LEU A 168 -11.60 20.09 -10.13
N GLU A 169 -11.36 21.20 -9.43
CA GLU A 169 -12.35 22.28 -9.29
C GLU A 169 -12.75 22.85 -10.66
N GLU A 170 -11.78 23.11 -11.54
CA GLU A 170 -12.02 23.58 -12.90
C GLU A 170 -12.85 22.56 -13.71
N LEU A 171 -12.54 21.27 -13.58
CA LEU A 171 -13.28 20.20 -14.25
C LEU A 171 -14.72 20.08 -13.72
N LEU A 172 -14.92 20.12 -12.40
CA LEU A 172 -16.25 20.06 -11.79
C LEU A 172 -17.11 21.24 -12.26
N ASN A 173 -16.54 22.44 -12.29
CA ASN A 173 -17.18 23.64 -12.82
C ASN A 173 -17.54 23.47 -14.31
N LYS A 174 -16.61 22.98 -15.13
CA LYS A 174 -16.85 22.72 -16.57
C LYS A 174 -17.98 21.71 -16.80
N LEU A 175 -18.08 20.70 -15.95
CA LEU A 175 -19.12 19.67 -16.04
C LEU A 175 -20.48 20.11 -15.47
N ASN A 176 -20.59 21.34 -14.96
CA ASN A 176 -21.75 21.83 -14.20
C ASN A 176 -22.14 20.88 -13.05
N LEU A 177 -21.17 20.17 -12.50
CA LEU A 177 -21.32 19.42 -11.27
C LEU A 177 -21.18 20.43 -10.14
N ALA A 178 -22.19 21.29 -10.01
CA ALA A 178 -22.26 22.23 -8.90
C ALA A 178 -22.16 21.45 -7.59
N ALA A 179 -21.42 22.00 -6.61
CA ALA A 179 -21.52 21.55 -5.23
C ALA A 179 -23.01 21.45 -4.90
N ALA A 180 -23.49 20.24 -4.56
CA ALA A 180 -24.85 20.07 -4.13
C ALA A 180 -25.14 21.12 -3.05
N PRO A 181 -26.29 21.83 -3.12
CA PRO A 181 -26.60 22.83 -2.11
C PRO A 181 -26.46 22.17 -0.74
N LEU A 182 -25.62 22.76 0.11
CA LEU A 182 -25.55 22.36 1.51
C LEU A 182 -27.00 22.40 2.04
N PRO A 183 -27.48 21.36 2.72
CA PRO A 183 -28.83 21.33 3.26
C PRO A 183 -29.10 22.64 4.00
N SER A 184 -30.22 23.29 3.70
CA SER A 184 -30.56 24.64 4.20
C SER A 184 -30.78 24.70 5.72
N ASP A 185 -30.63 23.58 6.42
CA ASP A 185 -30.69 23.51 7.87
C ASP A 185 -29.27 23.28 8.42
N ALA A 186 -28.53 24.39 8.55
CA ALA A 186 -27.20 24.48 9.15
C ALA A 186 -27.20 24.24 10.68
N ALA A 187 -27.96 23.25 11.15
CA ALA A 187 -28.02 22.84 12.55
C ALA A 187 -27.76 21.34 12.78
N ALA A 188 -27.52 20.56 11.72
CA ALA A 188 -27.24 19.12 11.84
C ALA A 188 -26.09 18.63 10.93
N ALA A 189 -25.17 19.50 10.52
CA ALA A 189 -23.89 19.06 9.95
C ALA A 189 -22.96 18.62 11.09
N ASP A 190 -23.38 17.58 11.82
CA ASP A 190 -22.50 16.80 12.65
C ASP A 190 -21.53 16.09 11.70
N GLU A 191 -20.25 16.38 11.88
CA GLU A 191 -19.07 15.84 11.19
C GLU A 191 -19.37 14.92 10.00
N ALA A 192 -19.44 15.48 8.78
CA ALA A 192 -19.23 14.68 7.58
C ALA A 192 -17.78 14.16 7.58
N THR A 193 -17.54 13.08 8.33
CA THR A 193 -16.31 12.32 8.26
C THR A 193 -16.21 11.77 6.84
N LEU A 194 -15.22 12.23 6.07
CA LEU A 194 -14.78 11.51 4.90
C LEU A 194 -14.42 10.10 5.37
N ASP A 195 -15.28 9.13 5.08
CA ASP A 195 -15.01 7.72 5.34
C ASP A 195 -13.98 7.27 4.31
N LEU A 196 -12.72 7.61 4.59
CA LEU A 196 -11.60 7.24 3.74
C LEU A 196 -11.53 5.70 3.74
N PRO A 197 -11.33 5.07 2.57
CA PRO A 197 -11.11 3.63 2.48
C PRO A 197 -10.04 3.18 3.49
N SER A 198 -10.22 1.99 4.06
CA SER A 198 -9.21 1.41 4.96
C SER A 198 -7.86 1.23 4.24
N VAL A 199 -6.76 1.15 5.00
CA VAL A 199 -5.42 0.91 4.44
C VAL A 199 -5.38 -0.36 3.57
N GLU A 200 -6.12 -1.41 3.94
CA GLU A 200 -6.28 -2.63 3.14
C GLU A 200 -6.97 -2.37 1.79
N GLN A 201 -7.91 -1.42 1.75
CA GLN A 201 -8.63 -1.07 0.54
C GLN A 201 -7.77 -0.23 -0.42
N PHE A 202 -6.90 0.63 0.12
CA PHE A 202 -5.87 1.33 -0.67
C PHE A 202 -4.81 0.36 -1.22
N GLU A 203 -4.34 -0.62 -0.44
CA GLU A 203 -3.37 -1.63 -0.91
C GLU A 203 -3.95 -2.57 -1.99
N LEU A 204 -5.26 -2.87 -1.93
CA LEU A 204 -5.99 -3.59 -2.98
C LEU A 204 -6.14 -2.75 -4.26
N GLU A 205 -6.37 -1.45 -4.15
CA GLU A 205 -6.46 -0.53 -5.30
C GLU A 205 -5.10 -0.30 -5.98
N GLU A 206 -4.01 -0.24 -5.21
CA GLU A 206 -2.64 0.03 -5.72
C GLU A 206 -2.00 -1.19 -6.43
N THR A 207 -2.45 -2.42 -6.14
CA THR A 207 -1.83 -3.65 -6.68
C THR A 207 -2.48 -4.18 -7.95
N GLY A 208 -3.67 -3.68 -8.32
CA GLY A 208 -4.49 -4.32 -9.33
C GLY A 208 -4.48 -3.71 -10.75
N ALA A 209 -4.57 -2.39 -10.86
CA ALA A 209 -4.75 -1.73 -12.17
C ALA A 209 -3.41 -1.44 -12.89
N ASP A 210 -2.34 -1.20 -12.13
CA ASP A 210 -1.08 -0.67 -12.67
C ASP A 210 -0.20 -1.72 -13.38
N ASN A 211 -0.38 -3.00 -13.08
CA ASN A 211 0.41 -4.10 -13.64
C ASN A 211 -0.19 -4.74 -14.90
N LEU A 212 -1.36 -4.27 -15.36
CA LEU A 212 -1.98 -4.75 -16.59
C LEU A 212 -1.17 -4.29 -17.80
N PRO A 213 -0.79 -5.20 -18.72
CA PRO A 213 -0.17 -4.80 -19.98
C PRO A 213 -1.09 -3.83 -20.73
N GLU A 214 -0.49 -2.90 -21.47
CA GLU A 214 -1.19 -1.76 -22.09
C GLU A 214 -2.46 -2.14 -22.88
N ALA A 215 -2.40 -3.24 -23.65
CA ALA A 215 -3.56 -3.75 -24.40
C ALA A 215 -4.75 -4.07 -23.50
N TYR A 216 -4.52 -4.61 -22.30
CA TYR A 216 -5.58 -4.96 -21.35
C TYR A 216 -6.09 -3.75 -20.59
N ARG A 217 -5.23 -2.78 -20.25
CA ARG A 217 -5.67 -1.49 -19.68
C ARG A 217 -6.62 -0.76 -20.61
N GLN A 218 -6.32 -0.72 -21.91
CA GLN A 218 -7.19 -0.08 -22.89
C GLN A 218 -8.56 -0.77 -23.00
N ILE A 219 -8.60 -2.11 -22.95
CA ILE A 219 -9.84 -2.87 -22.94
C ILE A 219 -10.63 -2.61 -21.65
N GLN A 220 -9.97 -2.56 -20.50
CA GLN A 220 -10.60 -2.32 -19.19
C GLN A 220 -11.12 -0.89 -19.04
N ALA A 221 -10.37 0.12 -19.51
CA ALA A 221 -10.78 1.53 -19.49
C ALA A 221 -12.09 1.74 -20.26
N ARG A 222 -12.28 0.98 -21.35
CA ARG A 222 -13.49 1.02 -22.18
C ARG A 222 -14.57 0.06 -21.72
N SER A 223 -14.35 -0.69 -20.64
CA SER A 223 -15.28 -1.74 -20.22
C SER A 223 -16.68 -1.18 -19.97
N TYR A 224 -16.81 -0.02 -19.32
CA TYR A 224 -18.11 0.61 -19.06
C TYR A 224 -18.80 1.22 -20.29
N GLU A 225 -18.09 1.35 -21.42
CA GLU A 225 -18.66 1.77 -22.70
C GLU A 225 -19.35 0.61 -23.45
N MET A 226 -19.17 -0.62 -22.99
CA MET A 226 -19.68 -1.83 -23.64
C MET A 226 -20.41 -2.73 -22.64
N ASN A 227 -21.36 -3.52 -23.13
CA ASN A 227 -21.98 -4.55 -22.27
C ASN A 227 -20.93 -5.60 -21.85
N VAL A 228 -21.15 -6.23 -20.71
CA VAL A 228 -20.20 -7.18 -20.11
C VAL A 228 -19.86 -8.37 -21.01
N GLY A 229 -20.77 -8.81 -21.88
CA GLY A 229 -20.49 -9.88 -22.85
C GLY A 229 -19.53 -9.45 -23.97
N ALA A 230 -19.62 -8.20 -24.43
CA ALA A 230 -18.66 -7.61 -25.35
C ALA A 230 -17.29 -7.38 -24.68
N TYR A 231 -17.30 -6.96 -23.40
CA TYR A 231 -16.09 -6.84 -22.59
C TYR A 231 -15.38 -8.20 -22.44
N ALA A 232 -16.14 -9.26 -22.12
CA ALA A 232 -15.61 -10.62 -22.05
C ALA A 232 -15.01 -11.08 -23.39
N GLN A 233 -15.70 -10.86 -24.51
CA GLN A 233 -15.16 -11.21 -25.84
C GLN A 233 -13.86 -10.45 -26.15
N ALA A 234 -13.75 -9.18 -25.78
CA ALA A 234 -12.54 -8.38 -25.98
C ALA A 234 -11.36 -8.90 -25.15
N VAL A 235 -11.59 -9.19 -23.86
CA VAL A 235 -10.58 -9.75 -22.96
C VAL A 235 -10.09 -11.10 -23.46
N PHE A 236 -11.00 -12.02 -23.78
CA PHE A 236 -10.62 -13.35 -24.26
C PHE A 236 -9.97 -13.29 -25.65
N ALA A 237 -10.42 -12.42 -26.55
CA ALA A 237 -9.74 -12.21 -27.83
C ALA A 237 -8.27 -11.83 -27.64
N GLN A 238 -8.00 -10.91 -26.70
CA GLN A 238 -6.63 -10.50 -26.40
C GLN A 238 -5.80 -11.64 -25.77
N LEU A 239 -6.36 -12.39 -24.82
CA LEU A 239 -5.69 -13.54 -24.18
C LEU A 239 -5.33 -14.65 -25.18
N PHE A 240 -6.17 -14.88 -26.18
CA PHE A 240 -5.88 -15.83 -27.25
C PHE A 240 -4.84 -15.26 -28.24
N ALA A 241 -4.91 -13.96 -28.55
CA ALA A 241 -4.00 -13.31 -29.49
C ALA A 241 -2.55 -13.29 -29.00
N ASP A 242 -2.31 -13.05 -27.71
CA ASP A 242 -0.97 -13.03 -27.13
C ASP A 242 -0.53 -14.36 -26.49
N GLY A 243 -1.39 -15.38 -26.55
CA GLY A 243 -1.12 -16.73 -26.05
C GLY A 243 -1.16 -16.86 -24.53
N THR A 244 -1.45 -15.80 -23.77
CA THR A 244 -1.55 -15.83 -22.30
C THR A 244 -2.60 -16.83 -21.83
N ILE A 245 -3.65 -17.06 -22.63
CA ILE A 245 -4.73 -18.01 -22.33
C ILE A 245 -4.23 -19.44 -22.05
N ALA A 246 -3.10 -19.86 -22.64
CA ALA A 246 -2.65 -21.25 -22.63
C ALA A 246 -2.55 -21.85 -21.22
N LYS A 247 -2.11 -21.05 -20.25
CA LYS A 247 -1.95 -21.46 -18.84
C LYS A 247 -3.26 -21.69 -18.11
N PHE A 248 -4.36 -21.11 -18.62
CA PHE A 248 -5.67 -21.11 -17.97
C PHE A 248 -6.66 -22.05 -18.65
N LEU A 249 -6.38 -22.52 -19.86
CA LEU A 249 -7.29 -23.40 -20.62
C LEU A 249 -7.78 -24.64 -19.84
N PRO A 250 -6.94 -25.35 -19.06
CA PRO A 250 -7.42 -26.48 -18.25
C PRO A 250 -8.54 -26.07 -17.29
N ASN A 251 -8.37 -24.93 -16.61
CA ASN A 251 -9.28 -24.44 -15.57
C ASN A 251 -10.50 -23.69 -16.12
N LEU A 252 -10.43 -23.21 -17.36
CA LEU A 252 -11.52 -22.48 -18.03
C LEU A 252 -12.50 -23.43 -18.75
N THR A 253 -12.14 -24.71 -18.89
CA THR A 253 -12.96 -25.71 -19.59
C THR A 253 -13.70 -26.68 -18.66
N TYR A 254 -13.47 -26.60 -17.34
CA TYR A 254 -14.14 -27.41 -16.33
C TYR A 254 -15.05 -26.57 -15.43
N ARG A 255 -16.24 -27.11 -15.09
CA ARG A 255 -17.28 -26.38 -14.34
C ARG A 255 -16.99 -26.24 -12.85
N GLU A 256 -16.26 -27.20 -12.29
CA GLU A 256 -15.98 -27.29 -10.84
C GLU A 256 -14.67 -26.61 -10.42
N ASP A 257 -14.01 -25.91 -11.36
CA ASP A 257 -12.75 -25.23 -11.10
C ASP A 257 -12.90 -23.79 -10.61
N LEU A 258 -11.84 -23.35 -9.91
CA LEU A 258 -11.65 -22.01 -9.34
C LEU A 258 -12.02 -20.86 -10.29
N CYS A 259 -11.83 -21.01 -11.61
CA CYS A 259 -12.11 -19.95 -12.58
C CYS A 259 -13.60 -19.74 -12.86
N THR A 260 -14.44 -20.78 -12.80
CA THR A 260 -15.90 -20.62 -12.96
C THR A 260 -16.48 -19.89 -11.75
N PHE A 261 -15.95 -20.18 -10.55
CA PHE A 261 -16.29 -19.46 -9.32
C PHE A 261 -15.77 -18.02 -9.33
N ALA A 262 -14.51 -17.81 -9.72
CA ALA A 262 -13.90 -16.48 -9.81
C ALA A 262 -14.65 -15.56 -10.78
N LEU A 263 -15.10 -16.08 -11.93
CA LEU A 263 -15.87 -15.32 -12.92
C LEU A 263 -17.38 -15.26 -12.61
N LYS A 264 -17.83 -15.96 -11.57
CA LYS A 264 -19.24 -16.09 -11.15
C LYS A 264 -20.18 -16.52 -12.28
N LEU A 265 -19.72 -17.43 -13.14
CA LEU A 265 -20.51 -18.00 -14.24
C LEU A 265 -21.22 -19.28 -13.79
N SER A 266 -22.40 -19.55 -14.37
CA SER A 266 -23.14 -20.80 -14.10
C SER A 266 -22.64 -22.01 -14.91
N PHE A 267 -21.80 -21.74 -15.91
CA PHE A 267 -21.25 -22.69 -16.89
C PHE A 267 -19.76 -22.40 -17.10
N PRO A 268 -18.97 -23.40 -17.56
CA PRO A 268 -17.57 -23.20 -17.90
C PRO A 268 -17.38 -22.00 -18.82
N PRO A 269 -16.39 -21.13 -18.57
CA PRO A 269 -16.07 -20.00 -19.43
C PRO A 269 -15.82 -20.41 -20.88
N LEU A 270 -15.16 -21.55 -21.11
CA LEU A 270 -14.84 -22.09 -22.44
C LEU A 270 -15.32 -23.54 -22.58
N ILE A 271 -15.69 -23.92 -23.79
CA ILE A 271 -15.92 -25.34 -24.18
C ILE A 271 -15.29 -25.63 -25.54
N THR A 272 -14.97 -26.89 -25.80
CA THR A 272 -14.41 -27.34 -27.10
C THR A 272 -15.44 -27.99 -28.03
N ARG A 273 -16.68 -28.23 -27.55
CA ARG A 273 -17.77 -28.84 -28.33
C ARG A 273 -19.09 -28.14 -28.08
N ARG A 274 -19.56 -27.35 -29.05
CA ARG A 274 -20.80 -26.55 -28.94
C ARG A 274 -22.10 -27.38 -28.98
N GLN A 275 -22.04 -28.66 -29.37
CA GLN A 275 -23.21 -29.49 -29.69
C GLN A 275 -24.17 -29.71 -28.51
N ASP A 276 -23.70 -29.62 -27.27
CA ASP A 276 -24.52 -29.92 -26.08
C ASP A 276 -25.28 -28.70 -25.53
N ALA A 277 -24.94 -27.47 -25.95
CA ALA A 277 -25.57 -26.23 -25.47
C ALA A 277 -25.37 -25.03 -26.43
N PRO A 278 -25.93 -25.06 -27.65
CA PRO A 278 -25.55 -24.13 -28.73
C PRO A 278 -25.87 -22.65 -28.48
N THR A 279 -26.80 -22.35 -27.58
CA THR A 279 -27.21 -20.98 -27.22
C THR A 279 -26.45 -20.40 -26.03
N ARG A 280 -25.71 -21.24 -25.27
CA ARG A 280 -24.98 -20.82 -24.06
C ARG A 280 -23.56 -20.32 -24.34
N TYR A 281 -23.11 -20.44 -25.59
CA TYR A 281 -21.78 -20.09 -26.04
C TYR A 281 -21.84 -19.31 -27.34
N TYR A 282 -20.96 -18.33 -27.50
CA TYR A 282 -20.83 -17.55 -28.73
C TYR A 282 -20.49 -18.47 -29.91
N ALA A 283 -20.98 -18.11 -31.10
CA ALA A 283 -20.85 -18.95 -32.29
C ALA A 283 -19.43 -18.96 -32.86
N THR A 284 -18.69 -17.86 -32.71
CA THR A 284 -17.33 -17.71 -33.21
C THR A 284 -16.35 -18.30 -32.21
N PRO A 285 -15.56 -19.33 -32.58
CA PRO A 285 -14.56 -19.89 -31.69
C PRO A 285 -13.26 -19.09 -31.71
N TYR A 286 -12.53 -19.17 -30.60
CA TYR A 286 -11.11 -18.87 -30.55
C TYR A 286 -10.30 -20.14 -30.83
N ARG A 287 -9.08 -19.98 -31.35
CA ARG A 287 -8.22 -21.12 -31.72
C ARG A 287 -6.91 -21.08 -30.95
N HIS A 288 -6.54 -22.21 -30.36
CA HIS A 288 -5.23 -22.41 -29.74
C HIS A 288 -4.75 -23.84 -30.02
N ASN A 289 -3.55 -23.99 -30.58
CA ASN A 289 -2.96 -25.28 -30.96
C ASN A 289 -3.91 -26.20 -31.78
N GLY A 290 -4.61 -25.63 -32.76
CA GLY A 290 -5.55 -26.36 -33.61
C GLY A 290 -6.87 -26.78 -32.95
N THR A 291 -7.06 -26.46 -31.66
CA THR A 291 -8.31 -26.70 -30.93
C THR A 291 -9.18 -25.45 -30.94
N GLU A 292 -10.48 -25.62 -31.19
CA GLU A 292 -11.47 -24.55 -31.12
C GLU A 292 -12.08 -24.45 -29.71
N TYR A 293 -12.20 -23.23 -29.22
CA TYR A 293 -12.77 -22.90 -27.91
C TYR A 293 -13.89 -21.88 -28.07
N TYR A 294 -15.08 -22.19 -27.58
CA TYR A 294 -16.25 -21.32 -27.62
C TYR A 294 -16.45 -20.66 -26.26
N LEU A 295 -16.56 -19.33 -26.24
CA LEU A 295 -16.75 -18.54 -25.02
C LEU A 295 -18.21 -18.53 -24.57
N CYS A 296 -18.43 -18.69 -23.27
CA CYS A 296 -19.75 -18.61 -22.65
C CYS A 296 -20.42 -17.27 -22.98
N SER A 297 -21.71 -17.29 -23.34
CA SER A 297 -22.48 -16.09 -23.65
C SER A 297 -23.26 -15.54 -22.45
N GLN A 298 -23.28 -16.26 -21.33
CA GLN A 298 -24.07 -15.91 -20.14
C GLN A 298 -23.32 -14.98 -19.19
N TRP A 299 -22.85 -13.86 -19.71
CA TRP A 299 -22.28 -12.77 -18.92
C TRP A 299 -23.39 -11.81 -18.50
N TYR A 300 -23.48 -11.51 -17.22
CA TYR A 300 -24.40 -10.52 -16.64
C TYR A 300 -23.59 -9.36 -16.08
N GLU A 301 -24.18 -8.17 -15.95
CA GLU A 301 -23.41 -6.97 -15.54
C GLU A 301 -22.73 -7.14 -14.18
N ARG A 302 -23.33 -7.92 -13.27
CA ARG A 302 -22.70 -8.32 -11.99
C ARG A 302 -21.38 -9.11 -12.13
N ASN A 303 -21.08 -9.66 -13.30
CA ASN A 303 -19.86 -10.41 -13.58
C ASN A 303 -18.70 -9.51 -14.01
N ARG A 304 -18.94 -8.23 -14.29
CA ARG A 304 -17.93 -7.30 -14.81
C ARG A 304 -16.74 -7.16 -13.89
N GLU A 305 -17.01 -6.84 -12.63
CA GLU A 305 -15.97 -6.70 -11.61
C GLU A 305 -15.22 -8.01 -11.42
N SER A 306 -15.93 -9.15 -11.40
CA SER A 306 -15.31 -10.47 -11.32
C SER A 306 -14.39 -10.80 -12.50
N LEU A 307 -14.72 -10.34 -13.71
CA LEU A 307 -13.86 -10.46 -14.89
C LEU A 307 -12.62 -9.54 -14.78
N SER A 308 -12.80 -8.30 -14.33
CA SER A 308 -11.70 -7.35 -14.08
C SER A 308 -10.74 -7.91 -13.04
N ASN A 309 -11.25 -8.38 -11.89
CA ASN A 309 -10.44 -8.92 -10.81
C ASN A 309 -9.77 -10.22 -11.24
N TRP A 310 -10.45 -11.10 -11.97
CA TRP A 310 -9.78 -12.30 -12.52
C TRP A 310 -8.60 -11.94 -13.43
N LEU A 311 -8.76 -10.95 -14.30
CA LEU A 311 -7.70 -10.50 -15.19
C LEU A 311 -6.51 -9.92 -14.41
N THR A 312 -6.79 -9.07 -13.44
CA THR A 312 -5.79 -8.44 -12.60
C THR A 312 -5.11 -9.42 -11.63
N GLU A 313 -5.90 -10.12 -10.82
CA GLU A 313 -5.46 -10.87 -9.64
C GLU A 313 -5.07 -12.32 -9.97
N MET A 314 -5.62 -12.91 -11.03
CA MET A 314 -5.33 -14.31 -11.39
C MET A 314 -4.48 -14.43 -12.65
N VAL A 315 -4.69 -13.56 -13.64
CA VAL A 315 -3.92 -13.62 -14.89
C VAL A 315 -2.58 -12.89 -14.76
N PHE A 316 -2.55 -11.72 -14.12
CA PHE A 316 -1.36 -10.84 -14.11
C PHE A 316 -0.70 -10.60 -12.74
N ALA A 317 -1.27 -11.08 -11.63
CA ALA A 317 -0.71 -10.86 -10.29
C ALA A 317 0.69 -11.44 -10.03
N GLN A 318 1.22 -12.31 -10.91
CA GLN A 318 2.51 -12.99 -10.73
C GLN A 318 3.62 -12.51 -11.68
N ARG A 319 3.49 -11.31 -12.26
CA ARG A 319 4.53 -10.72 -13.14
C ARG A 319 5.43 -9.68 -12.47
N ALA A 320 5.34 -9.48 -11.15
CA ALA A 320 6.26 -8.66 -10.37
C ALA A 320 7.42 -9.47 -9.79
#